data_AF-A0A914Z8V6-F1
#
_entry.id   AF-A0A914Z8V6-F1
#
_cell.length_a   1.000
_cell.length_b   1.000
_cell.length_c   1.000
_cell.angle_alpha   90.00
_cell.angle_beta   90.00
_cell.angle_gamma   90.00
#
_symmetry.space_group_name_H-M   'P 1'
#
loop_
_entity.id
_entity.type
_entity.pdbx_description
1 polymer ?
#
loop_
_entity_poly.entity_id
_entity_poly.type
_entity_poly.pdbx_seq_one_letter_code
_entity_poly.pdbx_strand_id
1 'polypeptide(L)'
;MAIPVFPICTETIIGNAMVIIAYKLQRSISKQVSNRYIVSLAISDLIIGIEGIPLFTVYVVNGDRWPLGAIACETWLFLDYTLCLVSILTVLLITADRYLSVCHTAKYLKWQSPTKTQVLIFLSWIFPAVMFGLMIYGWSFLSGGTGG
;
A
#
# COMPACT_ATOMS: atom_id res chain seq x y z
N MET A 1 10.06 -22.82 -4.71
CA MET A 1 9.73 -21.38 -4.61
C MET A 1 8.54 -21.08 -3.70
N ALA A 2 7.52 -21.95 -3.55
CA ALA A 2 6.38 -21.69 -2.65
C ALA A 2 6.66 -21.80 -1.14
N ILE A 3 7.60 -22.68 -0.73
CA ILE A 3 7.94 -22.93 0.69
C ILE A 3 8.36 -21.65 1.46
N PRO A 4 9.22 -20.75 0.93
CA PRO A 4 9.56 -19.50 1.62
C PRO A 4 8.47 -18.43 1.57
N VAL A 5 7.44 -18.58 0.72
CA VAL A 5 6.45 -17.51 0.50
C VAL A 5 5.36 -17.51 1.58
N PHE A 6 4.87 -18.69 1.97
CA PHE A 6 3.90 -18.82 3.06
C PHE A 6 4.32 -18.18 4.39
N PRO A 7 5.55 -18.40 4.91
CA PRO A 7 5.97 -17.75 6.14
C PRO A 7 6.01 -16.23 6.00
N ILE A 8 6.51 -15.70 4.87
CA ILE A 8 6.55 -14.26 4.59
C ILE A 8 5.15 -13.66 4.57
N CYS A 9 4.16 -14.33 3.95
CA CYS A 9 2.76 -13.89 4.00
C CYS A 9 2.25 -13.80 5.43
N THR A 10 2.45 -14.86 6.22
CA THR A 10 1.95 -14.91 7.59
C THR A 10 2.58 -13.85 8.48
N GLU A 11 3.90 -13.65 8.37
CA GLU A 11 4.63 -12.61 9.10
C GLU A 11 4.13 -11.21 8.72
N THR A 12 3.96 -10.96 7.42
CA THR A 12 3.44 -9.69 6.90
C THR A 12 2.04 -9.39 7.44
N ILE A 13 1.14 -10.38 7.41
CA ILE A 13 -0.24 -10.22 7.86
C ILE A 13 -0.29 -10.03 9.38
N ILE A 14 0.37 -10.89 10.14
CA ILE A 14 0.36 -10.85 11.60
C ILE A 14 0.99 -9.55 12.10
N GLY A 15 2.16 -9.18 11.55
CA GLY A 15 2.89 -7.96 11.91
C GLY A 15 2.04 -6.70 11.72
N ASN A 16 1.49 -6.52 10.52
CA ASN A 16 0.71 -5.32 10.21
C ASN A 16 -0.66 -5.31 10.92
N ALA A 17 -1.29 -6.47 11.15
CA ALA A 17 -2.49 -6.56 11.98
C ALA A 17 -2.22 -6.12 13.42
N MET A 18 -1.10 -6.56 14.01
CA MET A 18 -0.69 -6.12 15.35
C MET A 18 -0.48 -4.61 15.42
N VAL A 19 0.10 -3.98 14.40
CA VAL A 19 0.26 -2.52 14.33
C VAL A 19 -1.09 -1.81 14.38
N ILE A 20 -2.07 -2.26 13.62
CA ILE A 20 -3.43 -1.68 13.62
C ILE A 20 -4.10 -1.90 14.98
N ILE A 21 -3.97 -3.09 15.56
CA ILE A 21 -4.53 -3.41 16.88
C ILE A 21 -3.89 -2.50 17.94
N ALA A 22 -2.57 -2.35 17.95
CA ALA A 22 -1.85 -1.48 18.88
C ALA A 22 -2.31 -0.02 18.75
N TYR A 23 -2.50 0.47 17.52
CA TYR A 23 -3.03 1.82 17.29
C TYR A 23 -4.46 1.99 17.86
N LYS A 24 -5.33 0.99 17.74
CA LYS A 24 -6.70 1.03 18.25
C LYS A 24 -6.77 0.93 19.78
N LEU A 25 -5.95 0.07 20.37
CA LEU A 25 -5.96 -0.19 21.82
C LEU A 25 -5.25 0.93 22.60
N GLN A 26 -4.15 1.46 22.08
CA GLN A 26 -3.31 2.38 22.82
C GLN A 26 -3.60 3.85 22.47
N ARG A 27 -4.26 4.55 23.40
CA ARG A 27 -4.61 5.98 23.25
C ARG A 27 -3.39 6.89 23.11
N SER A 28 -2.25 6.55 23.73
CA SER A 28 -1.03 7.36 23.61
C SER A 28 -0.47 7.34 22.18
N ILE A 29 -0.62 6.21 21.47
CA ILE A 29 -0.21 6.04 20.08
C ILE A 29 -1.23 6.73 19.15
N SER A 30 -2.53 6.54 19.37
CA SER A 30 -3.57 7.06 18.48
C SER A 30 -3.67 8.59 18.46
N LYS A 31 -3.33 9.24 19.57
CA LYS A 31 -3.32 10.71 19.69
C LYS A 31 -2.27 11.39 18.82
N GLN A 32 -1.18 10.72 18.47
CA GLN A 32 -0.12 11.32 17.66
C GLN A 32 -0.54 11.33 16.19
N VAL A 33 -0.60 12.53 15.61
CA VAL A 33 -1.04 12.74 14.22
C VAL A 33 -0.12 12.00 13.23
N SER A 34 1.18 11.99 13.48
CA SER A 34 2.18 11.28 12.66
C SER A 34 1.94 9.77 12.57
N ASN A 35 1.32 9.16 13.58
CA ASN A 35 1.10 7.72 13.62
C ASN A 35 0.00 7.27 12.64
N ARG A 36 -0.75 8.21 12.05
CA ARG A 36 -1.70 7.91 10.96
C ARG A 36 -0.99 7.37 9.71
N TYR A 37 0.24 7.82 9.42
CA TYR A 37 1.01 7.28 8.32
C TYR A 37 1.37 5.80 8.54
N ILE A 38 1.72 5.43 9.78
CA ILE A 38 2.03 4.04 10.15
C ILE A 38 0.80 3.15 9.94
N VAL A 39 -0.39 3.64 10.30
CA VAL A 39 -1.65 2.91 10.04
C VAL A 39 -1.92 2.77 8.54
N SER A 40 -1.69 3.82 7.75
CA SER A 40 -1.81 3.75 6.29
C SER A 40 -0.89 2.69 5.69
N LEU A 41 0.37 2.64 6.14
CA LEU A 41 1.36 1.65 5.73
C LEU A 41 0.94 0.23 6.12
N ALA A 42 0.46 0.04 7.35
CA ALA A 42 -0.01 -1.26 7.81
C ALA A 42 -1.23 -1.75 7.02
N ILE A 43 -2.10 -0.84 6.57
CA ILE A 43 -3.25 -1.20 5.73
C ILE A 43 -2.77 -1.63 4.33
N SER A 44 -1.85 -0.89 3.69
CA SER A 44 -1.36 -1.28 2.36
C SER A 44 -0.62 -2.61 2.40
N ASP A 45 0.26 -2.81 3.39
CA ASP A 45 1.03 -4.05 3.53
C ASP A 45 0.16 -5.26 3.92
N LEU A 46 -0.94 -5.05 4.67
CA LEU A 46 -1.93 -6.10 4.91
C LEU A 46 -2.59 -6.58 3.61
N ILE A 47 -2.99 -5.64 2.75
CA ILE A 47 -3.64 -5.98 1.49
C ILE A 47 -2.64 -6.75 0.61
N ILE A 48 -1.40 -6.26 0.48
CA ILE A 48 -0.33 -6.96 -0.26
C ILE A 48 -0.10 -8.38 0.29
N GLY A 49 -0.06 -8.54 1.61
CA GLY A 49 0.13 -9.84 2.25
C GLY A 49 -1.01 -10.82 1.99
N ILE A 50 -2.26 -10.32 1.86
CA ILE A 50 -3.47 -11.13 1.64
C ILE A 50 -3.65 -11.52 0.17
N GLU A 51 -3.45 -10.60 -0.77
CA GLU A 51 -3.76 -10.83 -2.18
C GLU A 51 -2.52 -10.85 -3.08
N GLY A 52 -1.60 -9.89 -2.90
CA GLY A 52 -0.41 -9.77 -3.75
C GLY A 52 0.47 -11.01 -3.71
N ILE A 53 0.88 -11.44 -2.52
CA ILE A 53 1.82 -12.56 -2.36
C ILE A 53 1.21 -13.92 -2.78
N PRO A 54 -0.05 -14.26 -2.40
CA PRO A 54 -0.67 -15.51 -2.87
C PRO A 54 -0.91 -15.56 -4.37
N LEU A 55 -1.35 -14.46 -5.00
CA LEU A 55 -1.56 -14.41 -6.46
C LEU A 55 -0.24 -14.47 -7.23
N PHE A 56 0.82 -13.83 -6.73
CA PHE A 56 2.18 -13.98 -7.25
C PHE A 56 2.63 -15.44 -7.20
N THR A 57 2.33 -16.15 -6.10
CA THR A 57 2.67 -17.58 -5.97
C THR A 57 1.95 -18.42 -7.01
N VAL A 58 0.65 -18.16 -7.26
CA VAL A 58 -0.12 -18.84 -8.30
C VAL A 58 0.52 -18.62 -9.67
N TYR A 59 0.90 -17.39 -10.01
CA TYR A 59 1.56 -17.07 -11.27
C TYR A 59 2.86 -17.87 -11.47
N VAL A 60 3.75 -17.87 -10.47
CA VAL A 60 5.05 -18.56 -10.55
C VAL A 60 4.90 -20.08 -10.60
N VAL A 61 4.00 -20.66 -9.79
CA VAL A 61 3.79 -22.12 -9.75
C VAL A 61 3.19 -22.66 -11.05
N ASN A 62 2.43 -21.84 -11.78
CA ASN A 62 1.90 -22.18 -13.10
C ASN A 62 2.89 -21.95 -14.25
N GLY A 63 4.18 -21.74 -13.94
CA GLY A 63 5.22 -21.55 -14.95
C GLY A 63 5.11 -20.20 -15.66
N ASP A 64 4.91 -19.14 -14.88
CA ASP A 64 4.74 -17.76 -15.36
C ASP A 64 3.53 -17.58 -16.29
N ARG A 65 2.49 -18.38 -16.06
CA ARG A 65 1.20 -18.31 -16.77
C ARG A 65 0.10 -17.97 -15.80
N TRP A 66 -0.68 -16.95 -16.14
CA TRP A 66 -1.83 -16.53 -15.34
C TRP A 66 -3.08 -17.37 -15.63
N PRO A 67 -3.63 -18.12 -14.66
CA PRO A 67 -4.74 -19.04 -14.93
C PRO A 67 -6.14 -18.46 -14.66
N LEU A 68 -6.25 -17.27 -14.05
CA LEU A 68 -7.54 -16.71 -13.57
C LEU A 68 -8.23 -15.77 -14.58
N GLY A 69 -7.77 -15.73 -15.83
CA GLY A 69 -8.31 -14.89 -16.90
C GLY A 69 -7.77 -13.45 -16.93
N ALA A 70 -7.97 -12.75 -18.04
CA ALA A 70 -7.37 -11.45 -18.33
C ALA A 70 -7.78 -10.36 -17.32
N ILE A 71 -9.07 -10.25 -16.99
CA ILE A 71 -9.59 -9.23 -16.06
C ILE A 71 -8.96 -9.39 -14.67
N ALA A 72 -8.82 -10.63 -14.19
CA ALA A 72 -8.19 -10.89 -12.89
C ALA A 72 -6.70 -10.54 -12.91
N CYS A 73 -6.00 -10.75 -14.04
CA CYS A 73 -4.59 -10.38 -14.20
C CYS A 73 -4.42 -8.86 -14.14
N GLU A 74 -5.21 -8.13 -14.94
CA GLU A 74 -5.19 -6.67 -14.97
C GLU A 74 -5.53 -6.08 -13.59
N THR A 75 -6.53 -6.64 -12.91
CA THR A 75 -6.93 -6.21 -11.56
C THR A 75 -5.83 -6.46 -10.53
N TRP A 76 -5.22 -7.65 -10.56
CA TRP A 76 -4.12 -7.99 -9.66
C TRP A 76 -2.91 -7.08 -9.87
N LEU A 77 -2.46 -6.90 -11.12
CA LEU A 77 -1.36 -5.99 -11.45
C LEU A 77 -1.67 -4.55 -11.01
N PHE A 78 -2.90 -4.09 -11.23
CA PHE A 78 -3.35 -2.77 -10.81
C PHE A 78 -3.25 -2.59 -9.29
N LEU A 79 -3.76 -3.56 -8.52
CA LEU A 79 -3.72 -3.50 -7.07
C LEU A 79 -2.28 -3.58 -6.54
N ASP A 80 -1.49 -4.53 -7.01
CA ASP A 80 -0.12 -4.77 -6.55
C ASP A 80 0.77 -3.54 -6.78
N TYR A 81 0.78 -2.99 -7.99
CA TYR A 81 1.55 -1.78 -8.30
C TYR A 81 1.07 -0.55 -7.53
N THR A 82 -0.24 -0.39 -7.39
CA THR A 82 -0.83 0.71 -6.62
C THR A 82 -0.39 0.63 -5.16
N LEU A 83 -0.60 -0.50 -4.51
CA LEU A 83 -0.31 -0.71 -3.08
C LEU A 83 1.18 -0.60 -2.79
N CYS A 84 2.06 -1.13 -3.66
CA CYS A 84 3.50 -0.97 -3.52
C CYS A 84 3.91 0.51 -3.53
N LEU A 85 3.39 1.29 -4.47
CA LEU A 85 3.70 2.72 -4.53
C LEU A 85 3.07 3.50 -3.36
N VAL A 86 1.88 3.10 -2.89
CA VAL A 86 1.28 3.64 -1.66
C VAL A 86 2.21 3.43 -0.47
N SER A 87 2.74 2.21 -0.28
CA SER A 87 3.68 1.91 0.81
C SER A 87 4.94 2.76 0.70
N ILE A 88 5.54 2.88 -0.50
CA ILE A 88 6.73 3.73 -0.73
C ILE A 88 6.44 5.20 -0.40
N LEU A 89 5.36 5.77 -0.94
CA LEU A 89 4.97 7.16 -0.66
C LEU A 89 4.69 7.38 0.82
N THR A 90 4.07 6.42 1.49
CA THR A 90 3.80 6.49 2.93
C THR A 90 5.09 6.47 3.74
N VAL A 91 6.07 5.63 3.40
CA VAL A 91 7.40 5.61 4.03
C VAL A 91 8.15 6.93 3.81
N LEU A 92 8.06 7.50 2.61
CA LEU A 92 8.62 8.82 2.32
C LEU A 92 7.97 9.90 3.19
N LEU A 93 6.64 9.87 3.35
CA LEU A 93 5.91 10.79 4.23
C LEU A 93 6.32 10.62 5.70
N ILE A 94 6.50 9.38 6.19
CA ILE A 94 7.01 9.11 7.54
C ILE A 94 8.41 9.71 7.70
N THR A 95 9.29 9.47 6.73
CA THR A 95 10.68 9.96 6.77
C THR A 95 10.72 11.48 6.77
N ALA A 96 9.92 12.13 5.91
CA ALA A 96 9.80 13.57 5.86
C ALA A 96 9.22 14.15 7.16
N ASP A 97 8.17 13.54 7.73
CA ASP A 97 7.58 13.93 9.01
C ASP A 97 8.62 13.88 10.14
N ARG A 98 9.37 12.78 10.25
CA ARG A 98 10.46 12.63 11.24
C ARG A 98 11.55 13.66 11.03
N TYR A 99 11.99 13.86 9.79
CA TYR A 99 13.00 14.85 9.44
C TYR A 99 12.56 16.26 9.84
N LEU A 100 11.34 16.68 9.48
CA LEU A 100 10.81 18.00 9.82
C LEU A 100 10.62 18.18 11.34
N SER A 101 10.19 17.14 12.04
CA SER A 101 10.04 17.16 13.50
C SER A 101 11.37 17.42 14.22
N VAL A 102 12.47 16.85 13.71
CA VAL A 102 13.81 16.95 14.32
C VAL A 102 14.54 18.20 13.87
N CYS A 103 14.64 18.44 12.56
CA CYS A 103 15.46 19.53 12.01
C CYS A 103 14.74 20.89 12.01
N HIS A 104 13.40 20.91 12.03
CA HIS A 104 12.61 22.14 11.87
C HIS A 104 11.46 22.23 12.88
N THR A 105 11.72 21.89 14.14
CA THR A 105 10.72 21.74 15.21
C THR A 105 9.74 22.92 15.33
N ALA A 106 10.22 24.16 15.36
CA ALA A 106 9.35 25.34 15.51
C ALA A 106 8.38 25.53 14.33
N LYS A 107 8.81 25.22 13.11
CA LYS A 107 7.97 25.26 11.91
C LYS A 107 7.01 24.07 11.87
N TYR A 108 7.51 22.89 12.23
CA TYR A 108 6.74 21.65 12.28
C TYR A 108 5.56 21.74 13.26
N LEU A 109 5.78 22.25 14.48
CA LEU A 109 4.71 22.43 15.48
C LEU A 109 3.56 23.31 14.99
N LYS A 110 3.86 24.34 14.19
CA LYS A 110 2.83 25.22 13.59
C LYS A 110 2.17 24.59 12.36
N TRP A 111 2.90 23.76 11.63
CA TRP A 111 2.45 23.18 10.38
C TRP A 111 1.59 21.94 10.58
N GLN A 112 1.96 21.09 11.55
CA GLN A 112 1.36 19.78 11.77
C GLN A 112 -0.13 19.91 12.11
N SER A 113 -0.97 19.23 11.33
CA SER A 113 -2.41 19.23 11.52
C SER A 113 -2.99 17.90 11.07
N PRO A 114 -3.98 17.33 11.79
CA PRO A 114 -4.62 16.08 11.43
C PRO A 114 -5.26 16.11 10.05
N THR A 115 -5.79 17.27 9.62
CA THR A 115 -6.38 17.43 8.29
C THR A 115 -5.32 17.34 7.20
N LYS A 116 -4.17 18.02 7.37
CA LYS A 116 -3.08 17.97 6.39
C LYS A 116 -2.52 16.55 6.24
N THR A 117 -2.30 15.87 7.36
CA THR A 117 -1.86 14.47 7.35
C THR A 117 -2.86 13.56 6.64
N GLN A 118 -4.16 13.73 6.90
CA GLN A 118 -5.19 12.94 6.21
C GLN A 118 -5.22 13.20 4.71
N VAL A 119 -5.04 14.45 4.29
CA VAL A 119 -4.94 14.82 2.87
C VAL A 119 -3.71 14.19 2.23
N LEU A 120 -2.54 14.24 2.89
CA LEU A 120 -1.32 13.62 2.37
C LEU A 120 -1.45 12.10 2.21
N ILE A 121 -2.08 11.43 3.18
CA ILE A 121 -2.42 10.00 3.07
C ILE A 121 -3.37 9.79 1.90
N PHE A 122 -4.47 10.54 1.82
CA PHE A 122 -5.43 10.38 0.72
C PHE A 122 -4.76 10.55 -0.65
N LEU A 123 -3.90 11.58 -0.81
CA LEU A 123 -3.13 11.79 -2.03
C LEU A 123 -2.16 10.64 -2.31
N SER A 124 -1.52 10.05 -1.29
CA SER A 124 -0.62 8.91 -1.47
C SER A 124 -1.36 7.66 -1.96
N TRP A 125 -2.67 7.53 -1.72
CA TRP A 125 -3.52 6.46 -2.24
C TRP A 125 -4.05 6.76 -3.65
N ILE A 126 -4.55 7.97 -3.87
CA ILE A 126 -5.18 8.33 -5.15
C ILE A 126 -4.15 8.48 -6.27
N PHE A 127 -2.97 9.06 -6.00
CA PHE A 127 -1.97 9.30 -7.04
C PHE A 127 -1.51 7.99 -7.72
N PRO A 128 -1.10 6.93 -6.98
CA PRO A 128 -0.78 5.64 -7.58
C PRO A 128 -1.97 4.99 -8.30
N ALA A 129 -3.16 5.02 -7.67
CA ALA A 129 -4.35 4.39 -8.23
C ALA A 129 -4.75 5.02 -9.57
N VAL A 130 -4.68 6.35 -9.69
CA VAL A 130 -4.95 7.03 -10.97
C VAL A 130 -3.86 6.69 -11.98
N MET A 131 -2.59 6.76 -11.57
CA MET A 131 -1.46 6.51 -12.46
C MET A 131 -1.50 5.09 -13.06
N PHE A 132 -1.59 4.06 -12.22
CA PHE A 132 -1.63 2.67 -12.68
C PHE A 132 -2.97 2.29 -13.30
N GLY A 133 -4.08 2.87 -12.83
CA GLY A 133 -5.39 2.65 -13.43
C GLY A 133 -5.45 3.16 -14.88
N LEU A 134 -4.89 4.34 -15.14
CA LEU A 134 -4.77 4.86 -16.51
C LEU A 134 -3.81 4.03 -17.36
N MET A 135 -2.68 3.57 -16.81
CA MET A 135 -1.72 2.78 -17.59
C MET A 135 -2.26 1.40 -17.95
N ILE A 136 -2.90 0.70 -17.01
CA ILE A 136 -3.36 -0.69 -17.20
C ILE A 136 -4.67 -0.71 -17.99
N TYR A 137 -5.70 -0.02 -17.51
CA TYR A 137 -7.01 -0.06 -18.16
C TYR A 137 -7.10 0.87 -19.38
N GLY A 138 -6.30 1.93 -19.42
CA GLY A 138 -6.29 2.86 -20.56
C GLY A 138 -5.71 2.22 -21.82
N TRP A 139 -4.74 1.30 -21.70
CA TRP A 139 -4.25 0.54 -22.84
C TRP A 139 -5.32 -0.37 -23.43
N SER A 140 -6.07 -1.10 -22.59
CA SER A 140 -7.17 -1.97 -23.01
C SER A 140 -8.34 -1.19 -23.63
N PHE A 141 -8.55 0.07 -23.23
CA PHE A 141 -9.51 0.97 -23.87
C PHE A 141 -9.05 1.44 -25.26
N LEU A 142 -7.76 1.78 -25.41
CA LEU A 142 -7.20 2.25 -26.68
C LEU A 142 -6.99 1.13 -27.71
N SER A 143 -6.74 -0.09 -27.26
CA SER A 143 -6.58 -1.26 -28.14
C SER A 143 -7.91 -1.83 -28.66
N GLY A 144 -9.05 -1.28 -28.22
CA GLY A 144 -10.36 -1.63 -28.74
C GLY A 144 -10.72 -3.09 -28.47
N GLY A 145 -10.88 -3.47 -27.20
CA GLY A 145 -11.62 -4.67 -26.79
C GLY A 145 -11.43 -5.92 -27.66
N THR A 146 -10.22 -6.48 -27.70
CA THR A 146 -10.00 -7.84 -28.23
C THR A 146 -9.11 -8.61 -27.27
N GLY A 147 -9.73 -9.43 -26.41
CA GLY A 147 -9.02 -10.24 -25.43
C GLY A 147 -9.96 -11.08 -24.58
N GLY A 148 -10.89 -11.79 -25.23
CA GLY A 148 -11.57 -12.95 -24.66
C GLY A 148 -10.76 -14.22 -24.90
#